data_AF-A0A661FGP1-F1
#
_entry.id   AF-A0A661FGP1-F1
#
_cell.length_a   1.000
_cell.length_b   1.000
_cell.length_c   1.000
_cell.angle_alpha   90.00
_cell.angle_beta   90.00
_cell.angle_gamma   90.00
#
_symmetry.space_group_name_H-M   'P 1'
#
loop_
_entity.id
_entity.type
_entity.pdbx_description
1 polymer ?
#
loop_
_entity_poly.entity_id
_entity_poly.type
_entity_poly.pdbx_seq_one_letter_code
_entity_poly.pdbx_strand_id
1 'polypeptide(L)'
;MSIKLLCSALYSNNRKGIKKYSVSILLALSVWFIWGLYTYPDGCSVLYKYWQVSVTMIFGSIIAGATSEGGGAIAFPVFTKVLQIPASDAKVFSLAIQSVGMVAASIAIFMMRIKVLWRVIAWVSLGGVFGMLIGSLFLAPVLVPA
;
A
#
# COMPACT_ATOMS: atom_id res chain seq x y z
N MET A 1 13.34 -43.80 10.35
CA MET A 1 12.51 -42.72 9.76
C MET A 1 13.39 -41.90 8.83
N SER A 2 13.24 -42.07 7.51
CA SER A 2 14.28 -41.73 6.52
C SER A 2 14.33 -40.23 6.20
N ILE A 3 15.54 -39.66 6.12
CA ILE A 3 15.84 -38.25 5.76
C ILE A 3 15.09 -37.77 4.50
N LYS A 4 14.77 -38.68 3.56
CA LYS A 4 13.96 -38.37 2.36
C LYS A 4 12.53 -37.90 2.68
N LEU A 5 11.91 -38.41 3.76
CA LEU A 5 10.57 -37.98 4.19
C LEU A 5 10.59 -36.58 4.81
N LEU A 6 11.63 -36.24 5.57
CA LEU A 6 11.79 -34.90 6.15
C LEU A 6 12.04 -33.85 5.06
N CYS A 7 12.88 -34.17 4.07
CA CYS A 7 13.18 -33.31 2.93
C CYS A 7 11.94 -33.09 2.02
N SER A 8 11.15 -34.13 1.77
CA SER A 8 9.88 -34.03 1.03
C SER A 8 8.82 -33.20 1.78
N ALA A 9 8.72 -33.33 3.09
CA ALA A 9 7.80 -32.54 3.91
C ALA A 9 8.18 -31.05 3.97
N LEU A 10 9.48 -30.74 4.13
CA LEU A 10 9.98 -29.36 4.08
C LEU A 10 9.83 -28.75 2.68
N TYR A 11 10.12 -29.51 1.63
CA TYR A 11 9.95 -29.06 0.25
C TYR A 11 8.47 -28.84 -0.14
N SER A 12 7.56 -29.70 0.31
CA SER A 12 6.11 -29.56 0.11
C SER A 12 5.54 -28.34 0.88
N ASN A 13 6.01 -28.11 2.11
CA ASN A 13 5.60 -26.94 2.91
C ASN A 13 6.10 -25.63 2.28
N ASN A 14 7.34 -25.61 1.77
CA ASN A 14 7.93 -24.43 1.12
C ASN A 14 7.26 -24.13 -0.24
N ARG A 15 6.91 -25.15 -1.04
CA ARG A 15 6.15 -24.96 -2.30
C ARG A 15 4.74 -24.39 -2.08
N LYS A 16 4.08 -24.77 -0.98
CA LYS A 16 2.79 -24.20 -0.56
C LYS A 16 2.94 -22.75 -0.06
N GLY A 17 4.08 -22.41 0.55
CA GLY A 17 4.44 -21.03 0.92
C GLY A 17 4.67 -20.13 -0.30
N ILE A 18 5.45 -20.59 -1.29
CA ILE A 18 5.76 -19.84 -2.51
C ILE A 18 4.50 -19.51 -3.33
N LYS A 19 3.55 -20.45 -3.44
CA LYS A 19 2.26 -20.18 -4.11
C LYS A 19 1.42 -19.10 -3.40
N LYS A 20 1.58 -18.89 -2.08
CA LYS A 20 0.81 -17.88 -1.33
C LYS A 20 1.27 -16.47 -1.63
N TYR A 21 2.58 -16.24 -1.78
CA TYR A 21 3.12 -14.92 -2.12
C TYR A 21 3.06 -14.60 -3.62
N SER A 22 2.72 -15.58 -4.46
CA SER A 22 2.65 -15.41 -5.91
C SER A 22 1.74 -14.26 -6.34
N VAL A 23 0.64 -14.01 -5.63
CA VAL A 23 -0.29 -12.92 -6.00
C VAL A 23 0.24 -11.55 -5.60
N SER A 24 0.91 -11.43 -4.45
CA SER A 24 1.57 -10.18 -4.06
C SER A 24 2.69 -9.81 -5.06
N ILE A 25 3.45 -10.81 -5.51
CA ILE A 25 4.47 -10.63 -6.55
C ILE A 25 3.80 -10.24 -7.88
N LEU A 26 2.71 -10.91 -8.26
CA LEU A 26 1.98 -10.59 -9.49
C LEU A 26 1.41 -9.16 -9.47
N LEU A 27 0.87 -8.71 -8.33
CA LEU A 27 0.42 -7.33 -8.15
C LEU A 27 1.58 -6.35 -8.30
N ALA A 28 2.71 -6.59 -7.63
CA ALA A 28 3.90 -5.75 -7.75
C ALA A 28 4.38 -5.67 -9.21
N LEU A 29 4.46 -6.80 -9.91
CA LEU A 29 4.85 -6.86 -11.32
C LEU A 29 3.84 -6.12 -12.20
N SER A 30 2.53 -6.23 -11.94
CA SER A 30 1.51 -5.52 -12.70
C SER A 30 1.63 -4.00 -12.55
N VAL A 31 1.92 -3.50 -11.34
CA VAL A 31 2.14 -2.08 -11.07
C VAL A 31 3.36 -1.57 -11.82
N TRP A 32 4.48 -2.31 -11.74
CA TRP A 32 5.70 -1.97 -12.48
C TRP A 32 5.52 -2.03 -13.99
N PHE A 33 4.74 -2.99 -14.49
CA PHE A 33 4.44 -3.13 -15.91
C PHE A 33 3.58 -1.96 -16.42
N ILE A 34 2.51 -1.61 -15.70
CA ILE A 34 1.66 -0.46 -16.03
C ILE A 34 2.47 0.84 -16.01
N TRP A 35 3.30 1.03 -14.99
CA TRP A 35 4.19 2.19 -14.88
C TRP A 35 5.18 2.25 -16.05
N GLY A 36 5.79 1.13 -16.42
CA GLY A 36 6.71 1.03 -17.55
C GLY A 36 6.05 1.37 -18.88
N LEU A 37 4.82 0.90 -19.13
CA LEU A 37 4.05 1.24 -20.33
C LEU A 37 3.70 2.72 -20.39
N TYR A 38 3.30 3.31 -19.26
CA TYR A 38 2.91 4.72 -19.20
C TYR A 38 4.10 5.68 -19.38
N THR A 39 5.28 5.27 -18.93
CA THR A 39 6.47 6.14 -18.90
C THR A 39 7.41 5.90 -20.09
N TYR A 40 7.05 5.03 -21.03
CA TYR A 40 7.87 4.77 -22.22
C TYR A 40 7.77 5.93 -23.23
N PRO A 41 8.88 6.46 -23.78
CA PRO A 41 10.28 6.02 -23.66
C PRO A 41 11.12 6.72 -22.57
N ASP A 42 10.56 7.74 -21.91
CA ASP A 42 11.28 8.69 -21.03
C ASP A 42 11.37 8.28 -19.54
N GLY A 43 11.23 6.99 -19.22
CA GLY A 43 11.22 6.47 -17.84
C GLY A 43 12.35 6.99 -16.95
N CYS A 44 13.57 7.01 -17.49
CA CYS A 44 14.75 7.48 -16.76
C CYS A 44 14.72 8.99 -16.49
N SER A 45 14.18 9.80 -17.41
CA SER A 45 14.11 11.26 -17.21
C SER A 45 13.05 11.63 -16.18
N VAL A 46 11.94 10.89 -16.13
CA VAL A 46 10.89 11.04 -15.10
C VAL A 46 11.43 10.66 -13.72
N LEU A 47 12.17 9.55 -13.61
CA LEU A 47 12.82 9.16 -12.36
C LEU A 47 13.83 10.21 -11.88
N TYR A 48 14.62 10.79 -12.79
CA TYR A 48 15.55 11.86 -12.45
C TYR A 48 14.82 13.13 -11.99
N LYS A 49 13.73 13.51 -12.66
CA LYS A 49 12.93 14.69 -12.31
C LYS A 49 12.23 14.55 -10.96
N TYR A 50 11.75 13.35 -10.61
CA TYR A 50 10.99 13.10 -9.37
C TYR A 50 11.73 12.21 -8.36
N TRP A 51 13.06 12.21 -8.37
CA TRP A 51 13.88 11.35 -7.49
C TRP A 51 13.55 11.55 -5.99
N GLN A 52 13.20 12.77 -5.60
CA GLN A 52 12.83 13.11 -4.22
C GLN A 52 11.54 12.39 -3.78
N VAL A 53 10.59 12.21 -4.70
CA VAL A 53 9.36 11.44 -4.45
C VAL A 53 9.72 9.98 -4.20
N SER A 54 10.60 9.40 -5.02
CA SER A 54 11.06 8.01 -4.84
C SER A 54 11.73 7.80 -3.49
N VAL A 55 12.63 8.70 -3.08
CA VAL A 55 13.27 8.65 -1.75
C VAL A 55 12.24 8.74 -0.63
N THR A 56 11.29 9.67 -0.74
CA THR A 56 10.20 9.82 0.23
C THR A 56 9.39 8.54 0.36
N MET A 57 9.09 7.86 -0.75
CA MET A 57 8.34 6.61 -0.75
C MET A 57 9.13 5.43 -0.19
N ILE A 58 10.46 5.41 -0.29
CA ILE A 58 11.27 4.39 0.39
C ILE A 58 11.03 4.49 1.90
N PHE A 59 11.17 5.68 2.48
CA PHE A 59 10.88 5.90 3.91
C PHE A 59 9.42 5.66 4.25
N GLY A 60 8.50 6.15 3.40
CA GLY A 60 7.07 5.92 3.53
C GLY A 60 6.71 4.45 3.58
N SER A 61 7.34 3.61 2.75
CA SER A 61 7.10 2.16 2.71
C SER A 61 7.60 1.43 3.96
N ILE A 62 8.76 1.85 4.50
CA ILE A 62 9.33 1.27 5.72
C ILE A 62 8.39 1.54 6.89
N ILE A 63 7.94 2.78 7.05
CA ILE A 63 7.10 3.16 8.18
C ILE A 63 5.68 2.62 8.02
N ALA A 64 5.15 2.59 6.79
CA ALA A 64 3.88 1.92 6.52
C ALA A 64 3.93 0.41 6.78
N GLY A 65 5.09 -0.23 6.60
CA GLY A 65 5.27 -1.65 6.94
C GLY A 65 5.48 -1.87 8.44
N ALA A 66 6.10 -0.92 9.14
CA ALA A 66 6.39 -1.01 10.57
C ALA A 66 5.20 -0.58 11.46
N THR A 67 4.24 0.15 10.93
CA THR A 67 3.08 0.68 11.66
C THR A 67 1.78 0.27 10.99
N SER A 68 0.64 0.39 11.69
CA SER A 68 -0.69 0.26 11.05
C SER A 68 -1.15 1.56 10.37
N GLU A 69 -0.24 2.52 10.18
CA GLU A 69 -0.49 3.79 9.50
C GLU A 69 -0.10 3.71 8.02
N GLY A 70 -0.79 4.46 7.16
CA GLY A 70 -0.48 4.52 5.75
C GLY A 70 0.81 5.32 5.47
N GLY A 71 1.52 4.99 4.38
CA GLY A 71 2.71 5.75 3.94
C GLY A 71 2.43 7.22 3.63
N GLY A 72 1.14 7.58 3.49
CA GLY A 72 0.64 8.95 3.36
C GLY A 72 1.03 9.85 4.54
N ALA A 73 1.17 9.30 5.74
CA ALA A 73 1.56 10.07 6.94
C ALA A 73 2.93 10.74 6.79
N ILE A 74 3.83 10.15 5.98
CA ILE A 74 5.15 10.71 5.68
C ILE A 74 5.15 11.43 4.34
N ALA A 75 4.46 10.86 3.34
CA ALA A 75 4.35 11.46 2.02
C ALA A 75 3.78 12.88 2.08
N PHE A 76 2.71 13.08 2.86
CA PHE A 76 1.97 14.33 2.90
C PHE A 76 2.80 15.52 3.41
N PRO A 77 3.45 15.48 4.59
CA PRO A 77 4.28 16.59 5.05
C PRO A 77 5.50 16.82 4.15
N VAL A 78 6.09 15.76 3.59
CA VAL A 78 7.24 15.92 2.68
C VAL A 78 6.81 16.57 1.37
N PHE A 79 5.68 16.16 0.79
CA PHE A 79 5.18 16.72 -0.46
C PHE A 79 4.77 18.18 -0.30
N THR A 80 4.07 18.51 0.78
CA THR A 80 3.57 19.88 1.01
C THR A 80 4.64 20.84 1.52
N LYS A 81 5.52 20.41 2.43
CA LYS A 81 6.53 21.31 3.04
C LYS A 81 7.89 21.29 2.36
N VAL A 82 8.35 20.14 1.86
CA VAL A 82 9.68 20.04 1.24
C VAL A 82 9.59 20.28 -0.27
N LEU A 83 8.63 19.64 -0.93
CA LEU A 83 8.48 19.70 -2.39
C LEU A 83 7.54 20.81 -2.88
N GLN A 84 6.85 21.49 -1.96
CA GLN A 84 5.91 22.58 -2.27
C GLN A 84 4.82 22.16 -3.28
N ILE A 85 4.41 20.88 -3.23
CA ILE A 85 3.31 20.32 -4.03
C ILE A 85 1.98 20.73 -3.38
N PRO A 86 0.94 21.09 -4.16
CA PRO A 86 -0.37 21.42 -3.63
C PRO A 86 -0.90 20.35 -2.67
N ALA A 87 -1.46 20.78 -1.54
CA ALA A 87 -2.04 19.88 -0.54
C ALA A 87 -3.18 19.01 -1.10
N SER A 88 -3.90 19.50 -2.12
CA SER A 88 -4.90 18.72 -2.86
C SER A 88 -4.29 17.46 -3.47
N ASP A 89 -3.15 17.61 -4.14
CA ASP A 89 -2.52 16.56 -4.91
C ASP A 89 -1.82 15.57 -3.98
N ALA A 90 -1.16 16.08 -2.93
CA ALA A 90 -0.58 15.27 -1.88
C ALA A 90 -1.64 14.43 -1.13
N LYS A 91 -2.85 14.96 -0.93
CA LYS A 91 -3.97 14.24 -0.32
C LYS A 91 -4.45 13.10 -1.23
N VAL A 92 -4.71 13.40 -2.51
CA VAL A 92 -5.16 12.39 -3.48
C VAL A 92 -4.13 11.29 -3.62
N PHE A 93 -2.85 11.64 -3.69
CA PHE A 93 -1.75 10.67 -3.70
C PHE A 93 -1.75 9.78 -2.45
N SER A 94 -1.90 10.36 -1.26
CA SER A 94 -1.93 9.62 0.01
C SER A 94 -3.11 8.64 0.10
N LEU A 95 -4.30 9.07 -0.35
CA LEU A 95 -5.48 8.20 -0.42
C LEU A 95 -5.29 7.08 -1.46
N ALA A 96 -4.67 7.38 -2.60
CA ALA A 96 -4.37 6.40 -3.63
C ALA A 96 -3.45 5.28 -3.11
N ILE A 97 -2.30 5.64 -2.51
CA ILE A 97 -1.36 4.64 -1.98
C ILE A 97 -1.98 3.80 -0.85
N GLN A 98 -2.80 4.41 0.00
CA GLN A 98 -3.49 3.69 1.07
C GLN A 98 -4.53 2.72 0.51
N SER A 99 -5.28 3.13 -0.52
CA SER A 99 -6.25 2.24 -1.18
C SER A 99 -5.56 1.01 -1.80
N VAL A 100 -4.45 1.21 -2.53
CA VAL A 100 -3.70 0.11 -3.16
C VAL A 100 -3.07 -0.80 -2.09
N GLY A 101 -2.45 -0.22 -1.06
CA GLY A 101 -1.79 -0.96 0.01
C GLY A 101 -2.75 -1.80 0.85
N MET A 102 -3.85 -1.21 1.33
CA MET A 102 -4.83 -1.90 2.18
C MET A 102 -5.62 -2.96 1.39
N VAL A 103 -5.88 -2.74 0.10
CA VAL A 103 -6.47 -3.76 -0.77
C VAL A 103 -5.51 -4.92 -1.00
N ALA A 104 -4.22 -4.64 -1.27
CA ALA A 104 -3.21 -5.69 -1.39
C ALA A 104 -3.07 -6.52 -0.10
N ALA A 105 -3.08 -5.87 1.06
CA ALA A 105 -3.08 -6.54 2.36
C ALA A 105 -4.35 -7.39 2.57
N SER A 106 -5.53 -6.87 2.19
CA SER A 106 -6.80 -7.61 2.29
C SER A 106 -6.81 -8.87 1.42
N ILE A 107 -6.28 -8.78 0.18
CA ILE A 107 -6.10 -9.93 -0.71
C ILE A 107 -5.16 -10.96 -0.07
N ALA A 108 -4.05 -10.50 0.51
CA ALA A 108 -3.08 -11.38 1.17
C ALA A 108 -3.71 -12.11 2.38
N ILE A 109 -4.48 -11.41 3.22
CA ILE A 109 -5.23 -11.98 4.35
C ILE A 109 -6.21 -13.06 3.86
N PHE A 110 -6.96 -12.77 2.81
CA PHE A 110 -7.93 -13.69 2.22
C PHE A 110 -7.25 -14.96 1.69
N MET A 111 -6.16 -14.82 0.93
CA MET A 111 -5.41 -15.94 0.39
C MET A 111 -4.73 -16.80 1.46
N MET A 112 -4.22 -16.17 2.52
CA MET A 112 -3.62 -16.88 3.64
C MET A 112 -4.66 -17.59 4.51
N ARG A 113 -5.96 -17.34 4.29
CA ARG A 113 -7.08 -17.87 5.10
C ARG A 113 -6.89 -17.59 6.59
N ILE A 114 -6.42 -16.39 6.91
CA ILE A 114 -6.26 -15.94 8.30
C ILE A 114 -7.64 -15.85 8.93
N LYS A 115 -7.82 -16.41 10.14
CA LYS A 115 -9.07 -16.31 10.89
C LYS A 115 -9.28 -14.86 11.29
N VAL A 116 -10.29 -14.22 10.71
CA VAL A 116 -10.67 -12.83 10.97
C VAL A 116 -11.96 -12.76 11.78
N LEU A 117 -12.01 -11.83 12.74
CA LEU A 117 -13.23 -11.55 13.51
C LEU A 117 -14.14 -10.63 12.69
N TRP A 118 -15.02 -11.22 11.89
CA TRP A 118 -15.95 -10.49 11.02
C TRP A 118 -16.82 -9.46 11.73
N ARG A 119 -17.22 -9.74 12.97
CA ARG A 119 -18.01 -8.79 13.78
C ARG A 119 -17.21 -7.50 14.07
N VAL A 120 -15.93 -7.62 14.39
CA VAL A 120 -15.07 -6.45 14.65
C VAL A 120 -14.85 -5.67 13.36
N ILE A 121 -14.56 -6.38 12.26
CA ILE A 121 -14.38 -5.75 10.95
C ILE A 121 -15.63 -4.97 10.54
N ALA A 122 -16.83 -5.54 10.70
CA ALA A 122 -18.07 -4.85 10.36
C ALA A 122 -18.25 -3.54 11.15
N TRP A 123 -18.02 -3.56 12.46
CA TRP A 123 -18.13 -2.35 13.30
C TRP A 123 -17.06 -1.31 12.98
N VAL A 124 -15.81 -1.74 12.78
CA VAL A 124 -14.70 -0.84 12.43
C VAL A 124 -14.89 -0.25 11.03
N SER A 125 -15.33 -1.05 10.05
CA SER A 125 -15.62 -0.58 8.70
C SER A 125 -16.79 0.41 8.68
N LEU A 126 -17.86 0.15 9.43
CA LEU A 126 -18.97 1.11 9.56
C LEU A 126 -18.47 2.42 10.17
N GLY A 127 -17.77 2.36 11.31
CA GLY A 127 -17.19 3.54 11.94
C GLY A 127 -16.23 4.31 11.04
N GLY A 128 -15.39 3.59 10.28
CA GLY A 128 -14.46 4.17 9.31
C GLY A 128 -15.16 4.86 8.14
N VAL A 129 -16.20 4.24 7.56
CA VAL A 129 -16.98 4.83 6.46
C VAL A 129 -17.72 6.07 6.95
N PHE A 130 -18.42 6.00 8.08
CA PHE A 130 -19.10 7.16 8.64
C PHE A 130 -18.12 8.28 9.01
N GLY A 131 -17.00 7.95 9.67
CA GLY A 131 -15.96 8.91 10.01
C GLY A 131 -15.35 9.58 8.77
N MET A 132 -15.07 8.82 7.71
CA MET A 132 -14.54 9.35 6.46
C MET A 132 -15.55 10.23 5.72
N LEU A 133 -16.84 9.86 5.72
CA LEU A 133 -17.90 10.68 5.13
C LEU A 133 -18.09 11.98 5.90
N ILE A 134 -18.16 11.92 7.23
CA ILE A 134 -18.30 13.12 8.07
C ILE A 134 -17.06 14.01 7.89
N GLY A 135 -15.87 13.44 7.92
CA GLY A 135 -14.62 14.16 7.69
C GLY A 135 -14.55 14.82 6.32
N SER A 136 -14.98 14.13 5.27
CA SER A 136 -14.93 14.67 3.90
C SER A 136 -16.03 15.69 3.60
N LEU A 137 -17.23 15.54 4.15
CA LEU A 137 -18.36 16.44 3.87
C LEU A 137 -18.40 17.66 4.80
N PHE A 138 -18.02 17.50 6.08
CA PHE A 138 -18.15 18.58 7.07
C PHE A 138 -16.81 19.21 7.45
N LEU A 139 -15.73 18.43 7.59
CA LEU A 139 -14.43 18.99 7.99
C LEU A 139 -13.62 19.52 6.81
N ALA A 140 -13.61 18.83 5.67
CA ALA A 140 -12.84 19.26 4.50
C ALA A 140 -13.19 20.67 3.97
N PRO A 141 -14.46 21.12 3.93
CA PRO A 141 -14.77 22.48 3.49
C PRO A 141 -14.49 23.55 4.56
N VAL A 142 -14.43 23.18 5.83
CA VAL A 142 -14.17 24.11 6.95
C VAL A 142 -12.67 24.35 7.13
N LEU A 143 -11.85 23.35 6.82
CA LEU A 143 -10.40 23.45 6.86
C LEU A 143 -9.91 24.09 5.55
N VAL A 144 -9.63 25.40 5.59
CA VAL A 144 -9.01 26.12 4.47
C VAL A 144 -7.70 25.40 4.10
N PRO A 145 -7.49 24.99 2.83
CA PRO A 145 -6.24 24.37 2.43
C PRO A 145 -5.11 25.38 2.62
N ALA A 146 -4.19 25.07 3.55
CA ALA A 146 -2.98 25.83 3.81
C ALA A 146 -1.87 25.49 2.81
#